data_AF-A0A497ADA7-F1
#
_entry.id   AF-A0A497ADA7-F1
#
_cell.length_a   1.000
_cell.length_b   1.000
_cell.length_c   1.000
_cell.angle_alpha   90.00
_cell.angle_beta   90.00
_cell.angle_gamma   90.00
#
_symmetry.space_group_name_H-M   'P 1'
#
loop_
_entity.id
_entity.type
_entity.pdbx_description
1 polymer ?
#
loop_
_entity_poly.entity_id
_entity_poly.type
_entity_poly.pdbx_seq_one_letter_code
_entity_poly.pdbx_strand_id
1 'polypeptide(L)'
;MGNYWNGTYWYNATFDELYWQNYHASNLSEKRDILYEMQAITNDELPVYMMVRPDYIAAWRTDRWTNWHNDIGGVNLWTNVWSILDAEAVDGATRMDIAFPADMPNLNVDNDVLDQTTLGCTYKNLVYECLGRCTKIEEGHEGDAYKFTPALAVSYTVTTENRIHPVYNTTWEAQVWTIELREGVKWHDGEDFTAYDVEYTAKNVWSPWEPDKPVTWEAYEESGDENDLQWWINVVDDHTIEFIYENPINPDYAPSFWYWNLIAPKHILEPDPRDPREWDGNKIGTGPFKYVEHEEDNYHHWTRNEDWWGDLPEVQDLYCHIIPSTSATVLALQAGDIDTFTEFPLSPSFIDELDADPDITVDIVPGITIVYLAFNLYSDGYRDEEGGGPYLEPEVNPLQDKVLRQAIAYVIDAEDIIDMVYQGYGEMVDNFVYPESPNHNPDLEMYEADTAKARSMLEAAGYYWAE
;
A
#
# COMPACT_ATOMS: atom_id res chain seq x y z
N MET A 1 9.55 -15.97 -0.30
CA MET A 1 8.20 -15.38 -0.07
C MET A 1 7.44 -16.31 0.87
N GLY A 2 6.90 -15.80 1.98
CA GLY A 2 6.17 -16.61 2.97
C GLY A 2 4.97 -17.35 2.35
N ASN A 3 4.60 -18.48 2.95
CA ASN A 3 3.65 -19.47 2.42
C ASN A 3 2.25 -18.95 2.04
N TYR A 4 1.86 -17.73 2.43
CA TYR A 4 0.55 -17.14 2.12
C TYR A 4 0.54 -16.19 0.91
N TRP A 5 1.72 -15.72 0.47
CA TRP A 5 1.84 -14.73 -0.62
C TRP A 5 2.64 -15.23 -1.84
N ASN A 6 3.03 -16.51 -1.86
CA ASN A 6 3.70 -17.10 -3.01
C ASN A 6 2.69 -17.59 -4.06
N GLY A 7 2.01 -16.66 -4.74
CA GLY A 7 1.00 -16.99 -5.77
C GLY A 7 1.55 -17.76 -6.98
N THR A 8 2.87 -17.79 -7.15
CA THR A 8 3.56 -18.56 -8.20
C THR A 8 4.01 -19.94 -7.73
N TYR A 9 4.02 -20.23 -6.43
CA TYR A 9 4.69 -21.40 -5.83
C TYR A 9 6.17 -21.53 -6.18
N TRP A 10 6.81 -20.42 -6.55
CA TRP A 10 8.23 -20.39 -6.86
C TRP A 10 9.08 -20.57 -5.61
N TYR A 11 10.14 -21.37 -5.72
CA TYR A 11 11.08 -21.59 -4.62
C TYR A 11 12.52 -21.52 -5.13
N ASN A 12 13.33 -20.74 -4.42
CA ASN A 12 14.77 -20.67 -4.64
C ASN A 12 15.49 -20.50 -3.29
N ALA A 13 16.25 -21.52 -2.89
CA ALA A 13 16.92 -21.54 -1.60
C ALA A 13 17.92 -20.38 -1.41
N THR A 14 18.59 -19.94 -2.48
CA THR A 14 19.52 -18.80 -2.44
C THR A 14 18.76 -17.49 -2.26
N PHE A 15 17.64 -17.31 -2.96
CA PHE A 15 16.78 -16.14 -2.75
C PHE A 15 16.26 -16.08 -1.31
N ASP A 16 15.81 -17.20 -0.75
CA ASP A 16 15.31 -17.24 0.63
C ASP A 16 16.43 -16.95 1.65
N GLU A 17 17.65 -17.42 1.42
CA GLU A 17 18.81 -17.07 2.24
C GLU A 17 19.13 -15.56 2.14
N LEU A 18 19.15 -15.01 0.92
CA LEU A 18 19.38 -13.58 0.69
C LEU A 18 18.28 -12.72 1.30
N TYR A 19 17.01 -13.16 1.26
CA TYR A 19 15.91 -12.48 1.93
C TYR A 19 16.22 -12.29 3.42
N TRP A 20 16.63 -13.36 4.11
CA TRP A 20 16.98 -13.28 5.52
C TRP A 20 18.24 -12.43 5.78
N GLN A 21 19.23 -12.49 4.90
CA GLN A 21 20.40 -11.61 5.00
C GLN A 21 20.02 -10.13 4.84
N ASN A 22 19.18 -9.80 3.84
CA ASN A 22 18.67 -8.46 3.61
C ASN A 22 17.86 -7.97 4.82
N TYR A 23 17.04 -8.85 5.37
CA TYR A 23 16.19 -8.58 6.51
C TYR A 23 17.00 -8.11 7.73
N HIS A 24 18.04 -8.88 8.09
CA HIS A 24 18.89 -8.65 9.26
C HIS A 24 20.04 -7.66 9.04
N ALA A 25 20.34 -7.27 7.79
CA ALA A 25 21.37 -6.30 7.51
C ALA A 25 21.04 -4.95 8.18
N SER A 26 22.01 -4.31 8.81
CA SER A 26 21.83 -3.00 9.47
C SER A 26 22.35 -1.83 8.63
N ASN A 27 23.02 -2.12 7.50
CA ASN A 27 23.61 -1.13 6.60
C ASN A 27 22.83 -1.06 5.28
N LEU A 28 22.46 0.15 4.84
CA LEU A 28 21.72 0.36 3.59
C LEU A 28 22.46 -0.09 2.32
N SER A 29 23.79 0.06 2.27
CA SER A 29 24.57 -0.38 1.11
C SER A 29 24.57 -1.90 1.01
N GLU A 30 24.73 -2.59 2.13
CA GLU A 30 24.64 -4.05 2.20
C GLU A 30 23.23 -4.54 1.83
N LYS A 31 22.18 -3.91 2.38
CA LYS A 31 20.78 -4.22 2.01
C LYS A 31 20.56 -4.08 0.50
N ARG A 32 20.98 -2.96 -0.08
CA ARG A 32 20.81 -2.69 -1.51
C ARG A 32 21.55 -3.75 -2.35
N ASP A 33 22.80 -4.07 -2.00
CA ASP A 33 23.59 -5.03 -2.76
C ASP A 33 22.95 -6.44 -2.72
N ILE A 34 22.43 -6.88 -1.56
CA ILE A 34 21.66 -8.12 -1.42
C ILE A 34 20.36 -8.05 -2.24
N LEU A 35 19.65 -6.92 -2.18
CA LEU A 35 18.40 -6.72 -2.91
C LEU A 35 18.61 -6.74 -4.43
N TYR A 36 19.76 -6.26 -4.92
CA TYR A 36 20.13 -6.35 -6.34
C TYR A 36 20.36 -7.79 -6.77
N GLU A 37 20.99 -8.60 -5.93
CA GLU A 37 21.18 -10.03 -6.18
C GLU A 37 19.85 -10.78 -6.19
N MET A 38 18.96 -10.47 -5.24
CA MET A 38 17.60 -11.02 -5.21
C MET A 38 16.81 -10.68 -6.48
N GLN A 39 16.89 -9.43 -6.95
CA GLN A 39 16.26 -8.99 -8.20
C GLN A 39 16.85 -9.68 -9.43
N ALA A 40 18.16 -9.91 -9.47
CA ALA A 40 18.81 -10.64 -10.56
C ALA A 40 18.33 -12.09 -10.62
N ILE A 41 18.17 -12.75 -9.46
CA ILE A 41 17.61 -14.11 -9.38
C ILE A 41 16.18 -14.14 -9.91
N THR A 42 15.31 -13.20 -9.52
CA THR A 42 13.91 -13.21 -9.99
C THR A 42 13.79 -12.81 -11.46
N ASN A 43 14.63 -11.92 -11.98
CA ASN A 43 14.68 -11.57 -13.41
C ASN A 43 15.19 -12.75 -14.27
N ASP A 44 16.15 -13.53 -13.77
CA ASP A 44 16.68 -14.72 -14.45
C ASP A 44 15.73 -15.92 -14.35
N GLU A 45 15.22 -16.25 -13.17
CA GLU A 45 14.31 -17.38 -12.98
C GLU A 45 12.89 -17.07 -13.44
N LEU A 46 12.51 -15.80 -13.54
CA LEU A 46 11.24 -15.34 -14.11
C LEU A 46 9.99 -16.07 -13.57
N PRO A 47 9.76 -16.09 -12.24
CA PRO A 47 8.50 -16.59 -11.69
C PRO A 47 7.31 -15.69 -12.06
N VAL A 48 7.58 -14.41 -12.30
CA VAL A 48 6.65 -13.40 -12.78
C VAL A 48 7.34 -12.61 -13.88
N TYR A 49 6.66 -12.43 -15.01
CA TYR A 49 7.09 -11.54 -16.09
C TYR A 49 6.37 -10.19 -15.94
N MET A 50 7.12 -9.14 -15.64
CA MET A 50 6.59 -7.77 -15.62
C MET A 50 6.40 -7.30 -17.07
N MET A 51 5.24 -6.72 -17.37
CA MET A 51 4.92 -6.32 -18.74
C MET A 51 4.85 -4.81 -18.87
N VAL A 52 3.91 -4.20 -18.15
CA VAL A 52 3.55 -2.79 -18.32
C VAL A 52 3.36 -2.15 -16.96
N ARG A 53 3.94 -0.98 -16.78
CA ARG A 53 3.56 -0.02 -15.75
C ARG A 53 2.71 1.06 -16.42
N PRO A 54 1.37 1.01 -16.31
CA PRO A 54 0.51 2.02 -16.91
C PRO A 54 0.74 3.37 -16.27
N ASP A 55 0.60 4.46 -17.03
CA ASP A 55 0.51 5.78 -16.43
C ASP A 55 -0.80 5.90 -15.65
N TYR A 56 -0.76 6.63 -14.53
CA TYR A 56 -1.96 7.02 -13.81
C TYR A 56 -2.50 8.31 -14.43
N ILE A 57 -3.73 8.21 -14.96
CA ILE A 57 -4.44 9.33 -15.59
C ILE A 57 -5.58 9.75 -14.66
N ALA A 58 -5.52 10.99 -14.21
CA ALA A 58 -6.54 11.61 -13.37
C ALA A 58 -7.10 12.87 -14.04
N ALA A 59 -8.31 13.26 -13.69
CA ALA A 59 -8.89 14.51 -14.16
C ALA A 59 -9.67 15.21 -13.05
N TRP A 60 -9.61 16.54 -13.03
CA TRP A 60 -10.21 17.34 -11.98
C TRP A 60 -10.59 18.75 -12.46
N ARG A 61 -11.50 19.39 -11.73
CA ARG A 61 -12.08 20.70 -12.07
C ARG A 61 -11.24 21.87 -11.54
N THR A 62 -10.65 22.64 -12.45
CA THR A 62 -9.85 23.84 -12.18
C THR A 62 -10.68 25.09 -11.88
N ASP A 63 -11.97 25.10 -12.23
CA ASP A 63 -12.89 26.17 -11.86
C ASP A 63 -13.34 26.09 -10.38
N ARG A 64 -12.95 25.03 -9.67
CA ARG A 64 -13.32 24.76 -8.27
C ARG A 64 -12.14 24.71 -7.32
N TRP A 65 -11.05 24.10 -7.76
CA TRP A 65 -9.89 23.85 -6.92
C TRP A 65 -8.61 24.29 -7.62
N THR A 66 -7.55 24.54 -6.86
CA THR A 66 -6.17 24.65 -7.30
C THR A 66 -5.26 23.89 -6.33
N ASN A 67 -3.95 23.85 -6.60
CA ASN A 67 -2.98 23.12 -5.78
C ASN A 67 -3.31 21.62 -5.66
N TRP A 68 -3.72 21.03 -6.77
CA TRP A 68 -4.01 19.60 -6.85
C TRP A 68 -2.72 18.79 -6.94
N HIS A 69 -2.73 17.59 -6.34
CA HIS A 69 -1.61 16.65 -6.38
C HIS A 69 -2.08 15.36 -7.04
N ASN A 70 -1.48 14.96 -8.16
CA ASN A 70 -1.82 13.68 -8.80
C ASN A 70 -0.75 12.61 -8.64
N ASP A 71 0.45 12.99 -8.20
CA ASP A 71 1.46 12.05 -7.79
C ASP A 71 0.92 11.21 -6.63
N ILE A 72 0.89 9.90 -6.81
CA ILE A 72 0.65 8.96 -5.73
C ILE A 72 1.92 8.94 -4.89
N GLY A 73 2.06 9.93 -4.01
CA GLY A 73 3.23 10.13 -3.17
C GLY A 73 3.37 9.04 -2.12
N GLY A 74 4.55 8.41 -2.09
CA GLY A 74 5.05 7.60 -0.98
C GLY A 74 4.46 6.20 -0.92
N VAL A 75 5.32 5.23 -0.62
CA VAL A 75 5.05 3.78 -0.51
C VAL A 75 3.61 3.47 -0.09
N ASN A 76 2.86 2.81 -0.98
CA ASN A 76 1.61 2.06 -0.74
C ASN A 76 0.25 2.77 -0.60
N LEU A 77 0.07 4.10 -0.57
CA LEU A 77 -1.32 4.61 -0.42
C LEU A 77 -2.10 4.46 -1.72
N TRP A 78 -3.12 3.58 -1.71
CA TRP A 78 -4.16 3.48 -2.76
C TRP A 78 -4.98 4.77 -2.92
N THR A 79 -4.74 5.77 -2.07
CA THR A 79 -5.49 7.02 -1.98
C THR A 79 -4.56 8.22 -1.89
N ASN A 80 -4.89 9.29 -2.61
CA ASN A 80 -4.20 10.55 -2.47
C ASN A 80 -5.07 11.51 -1.65
N VAL A 81 -4.81 11.59 -0.34
CA VAL A 81 -5.50 12.54 0.54
C VAL A 81 -4.94 13.96 0.44
N TRP A 82 -3.76 14.16 -0.13
CA TRP A 82 -3.13 15.48 -0.24
C TRP A 82 -3.98 16.43 -1.06
N SER A 83 -4.63 15.95 -2.11
CA SER A 83 -5.56 16.76 -2.92
C SER A 83 -6.85 17.14 -2.19
N ILE A 84 -7.17 16.49 -1.08
CA ILE A 84 -8.28 16.90 -0.21
C ILE A 84 -7.79 17.91 0.84
N LEU A 85 -6.57 17.71 1.37
CA LEU A 85 -6.02 18.52 2.45
C LEU A 85 -5.43 19.86 1.97
N ASP A 86 -4.71 19.83 0.85
CA ASP A 86 -3.91 20.94 0.34
C ASP A 86 -4.64 21.74 -0.76
N ALA A 87 -5.79 21.26 -1.26
CA ALA A 87 -6.54 21.94 -2.30
C ALA A 87 -7.01 23.33 -1.83
N GLU A 88 -6.78 24.30 -2.70
CA GLU A 88 -7.18 25.70 -2.49
C GLU A 88 -8.46 25.99 -3.29
N ALA A 89 -9.42 26.69 -2.68
CA ALA A 89 -10.71 26.97 -3.27
C ALA A 89 -10.63 28.08 -4.33
N VAL A 90 -11.21 27.80 -5.49
CA VAL A 90 -11.49 28.80 -6.53
C VAL A 90 -12.90 29.36 -6.32
N ASP A 91 -13.04 30.68 -6.46
CA ASP A 91 -14.32 31.40 -6.35
C ASP A 91 -15.15 31.09 -5.09
N GLY A 92 -14.47 30.71 -3.99
CA GLY A 92 -15.09 30.41 -2.71
C GLY A 92 -15.78 29.05 -2.64
N ALA A 93 -15.34 28.06 -3.42
CA ALA A 93 -15.73 26.67 -3.24
C ALA A 93 -15.49 26.21 -1.78
N THR A 94 -16.45 25.47 -1.23
CA THR A 94 -16.34 24.92 0.13
C THR A 94 -16.69 23.44 0.20
N ARG A 95 -17.35 22.92 -0.83
CA ARG A 95 -17.79 21.54 -0.93
C ARG A 95 -17.01 20.89 -2.06
N MET A 96 -16.37 19.76 -1.77
CA MET A 96 -15.69 18.92 -2.75
C MET A 96 -16.50 17.66 -3.01
N ASP A 97 -16.70 17.35 -4.29
CA ASP A 97 -17.44 16.18 -4.74
C ASP A 97 -16.49 15.21 -5.48
N ILE A 98 -16.31 13.98 -4.97
CA ILE A 98 -15.39 12.99 -5.52
C ILE A 98 -16.15 11.72 -5.88
N ALA A 99 -15.93 11.15 -7.06
CA ALA A 99 -16.51 9.85 -7.42
C ALA A 99 -15.59 8.66 -7.08
N PHE A 100 -16.20 7.59 -6.59
CA PHE A 100 -15.59 6.30 -6.26
C PHE A 100 -16.30 5.15 -7.00
N PRO A 101 -15.57 4.10 -7.41
CA PRO A 101 -16.14 2.96 -8.15
C PRO A 101 -17.06 2.06 -7.31
N ALA A 102 -16.84 2.01 -6.00
CA ALA A 102 -17.48 1.09 -5.09
C ALA A 102 -17.65 1.71 -3.70
N ASP A 103 -18.70 1.26 -3.01
CA ASP A 103 -18.99 1.62 -1.61
C ASP A 103 -18.02 0.90 -0.66
N MET A 104 -17.88 1.39 0.57
CA MET A 104 -17.08 0.76 1.61
C MET A 104 -17.71 -0.54 2.09
N PRO A 105 -16.91 -1.57 2.41
CA PRO A 105 -17.45 -2.84 2.91
C PRO A 105 -18.14 -2.67 4.28
N ASN A 106 -17.60 -1.81 5.14
CA ASN A 106 -18.21 -1.32 6.38
C ASN A 106 -17.44 -0.09 6.91
N LEU A 107 -17.82 0.39 8.10
CA LEU A 107 -17.19 1.52 8.79
C LEU A 107 -16.43 1.09 10.04
N ASN A 108 -16.06 -0.18 10.13
CA ASN A 108 -15.44 -0.73 11.31
C ASN A 108 -14.02 -0.20 11.48
N VAL A 109 -13.54 -0.20 12.72
CA VAL A 109 -12.15 0.12 13.06
C VAL A 109 -11.28 -1.11 12.80
N ASP A 110 -11.24 -1.56 11.55
CA ASP A 110 -10.50 -2.71 11.07
C ASP A 110 -9.74 -2.33 9.79
N ASN A 111 -8.40 -2.33 9.88
CA ASN A 111 -7.57 -1.98 8.72
C ASN A 111 -7.75 -2.98 7.57
N ASP A 112 -7.88 -4.28 7.87
CA ASP A 112 -7.93 -5.31 6.82
C ASP A 112 -9.22 -5.27 6.01
N VAL A 113 -10.28 -4.71 6.60
CA VAL A 113 -11.55 -4.52 5.90
C VAL A 113 -11.59 -3.18 5.18
N LEU A 114 -11.15 -2.09 5.83
CA LEU A 114 -11.11 -0.78 5.20
C LEU A 114 -10.15 -0.74 4.00
N ASP A 115 -9.03 -1.47 4.06
CA ASP A 115 -8.01 -1.48 3.02
C ASP A 115 -8.42 -2.27 1.76
N GLN A 116 -9.61 -2.90 1.77
CA GLN A 116 -10.16 -3.61 0.59
C GLN A 116 -10.71 -2.67 -0.49
N THR A 117 -10.95 -1.40 -0.16
CA THR A 117 -11.48 -0.41 -1.10
C THR A 117 -10.76 0.92 -0.95
N THR A 118 -10.62 1.66 -2.05
CA THR A 118 -10.06 3.02 -2.02
C THR A 118 -10.88 3.94 -1.13
N LEU A 119 -12.21 3.84 -1.15
CA LEU A 119 -13.04 4.65 -0.27
C LEU A 119 -12.83 4.31 1.22
N GLY A 120 -12.58 3.04 1.56
CA GLY A 120 -12.25 2.62 2.92
C GLY A 120 -10.88 3.15 3.37
N CYS A 121 -9.86 3.09 2.50
CA CYS A 121 -8.58 3.75 2.70
C CYS A 121 -8.74 5.28 2.89
N THR A 122 -9.60 5.92 2.10
CA THR A 122 -9.89 7.37 2.21
C THR A 122 -10.56 7.67 3.54
N TYR A 123 -11.60 6.93 3.92
CA TYR A 123 -12.28 7.06 5.22
C TYR A 123 -11.29 6.94 6.39
N LYS A 124 -10.40 5.94 6.34
CA LYS A 124 -9.34 5.75 7.33
C LYS A 124 -8.50 7.01 7.51
N ASN A 125 -8.01 7.60 6.42
CA ASN A 125 -7.14 8.77 6.45
C ASN A 125 -7.86 10.11 6.72
N LEU A 126 -9.17 10.18 6.48
CA LEU A 126 -9.99 11.36 6.74
C LEU A 126 -10.43 11.45 8.20
N VAL A 127 -10.87 10.32 8.76
CA VAL A 127 -11.41 10.25 10.12
C VAL A 127 -10.30 9.98 11.12
N TYR A 128 -9.43 9.01 10.86
CA TYR A 128 -8.36 8.58 11.74
C TYR A 128 -7.00 9.04 11.22
N GLU A 129 -5.96 8.81 12.02
CA GLU A 129 -4.58 9.07 11.63
C GLU A 129 -3.67 7.95 12.08
N CYS A 130 -2.53 7.83 11.41
CA CYS A 130 -1.47 6.90 11.76
C CYS A 130 -0.35 7.63 12.52
N LEU A 131 0.66 6.89 13.01
CA LEU A 131 1.81 7.49 13.71
C LEU A 131 2.64 8.37 12.78
N GLY A 132 2.86 7.94 11.53
CA GLY A 132 3.47 8.74 10.47
C GLY A 132 2.51 8.91 9.28
N ARG A 133 2.90 9.74 8.31
CA ARG A 133 2.29 9.79 6.97
C ARG A 133 3.24 9.26 5.91
N CYS A 134 2.69 8.83 4.78
CA CYS A 134 3.50 8.74 3.57
C CYS A 134 4.13 10.09 3.24
N THR A 135 5.36 10.05 2.75
CA THR A 135 6.00 11.26 2.22
C THR A 135 5.33 11.63 0.91
N LYS A 136 4.91 12.89 0.80
CA LYS A 136 4.58 13.51 -0.48
C LYS A 136 5.84 13.49 -1.34
N ILE A 137 5.84 12.68 -2.40
CA ILE A 137 6.97 12.64 -3.34
C ILE A 137 6.88 13.91 -4.17
N GLU A 138 7.86 14.80 -4.02
CA GLU A 138 8.03 15.96 -4.90
C GLU A 138 8.93 15.57 -6.08
N GLU A 139 8.75 16.22 -7.23
CA GLU A 139 9.54 15.99 -8.44
C GLU A 139 11.06 16.07 -8.15
N GLY A 140 11.80 14.99 -8.45
CA GLY A 140 13.24 14.88 -8.17
C GLY A 140 13.60 14.43 -6.74
N HIS A 141 12.60 14.02 -5.95
CA HIS A 141 12.73 13.51 -4.58
C HIS A 141 12.11 12.11 -4.41
N GLU A 142 12.13 11.27 -5.45
CA GLU A 142 11.54 9.92 -5.45
C GLU A 142 12.16 9.00 -4.38
N GLY A 143 13.45 9.21 -4.07
CA GLY A 143 14.16 8.54 -2.98
C GLY A 143 13.68 8.92 -1.56
N ASP A 144 12.87 9.96 -1.42
CA ASP A 144 12.33 10.44 -0.14
C ASP A 144 11.02 9.72 0.25
N ALA A 145 10.48 8.87 -0.64
CA ALA A 145 9.26 8.09 -0.43
C ALA A 145 9.26 7.26 0.87
N TYR A 146 10.44 6.91 1.37
CA TYR A 146 10.63 6.08 2.56
C TYR A 146 11.04 6.87 3.81
N LYS A 147 11.18 8.20 3.71
CA LYS A 147 11.48 9.04 4.87
C LYS A 147 10.29 9.07 5.81
N PHE A 148 10.58 9.12 7.11
CA PHE A 148 9.54 9.35 8.09
C PHE A 148 8.96 10.76 7.95
N THR A 149 7.67 10.84 7.65
CA THR A 149 6.90 12.09 7.67
C THR A 149 6.04 12.13 8.94
N PRO A 150 6.22 13.13 9.82
CA PRO A 150 5.44 13.25 11.06
C PRO A 150 3.92 13.32 10.88
N ALA A 151 3.19 12.60 11.74
CA ALA A 151 1.74 12.75 11.95
C ALA A 151 1.45 12.89 13.45
N LEU A 152 0.85 11.85 14.06
CA LEU A 152 0.66 11.73 15.50
C LEU A 152 1.99 11.54 16.23
N ALA A 153 2.97 10.90 15.61
CA ALA A 153 4.37 10.92 16.05
C ALA A 153 5.11 12.08 15.40
N VAL A 154 5.86 12.85 16.19
CA VAL A 154 6.65 13.99 15.72
C VAL A 154 8.11 13.64 15.46
N SER A 155 8.65 12.65 16.16
CA SER A 155 10.01 12.14 15.98
C SER A 155 10.17 10.78 16.65
N TYR A 156 11.25 10.08 16.31
CA TYR A 156 11.68 8.88 17.02
C TYR A 156 13.20 8.85 17.20
N THR A 157 13.66 8.09 18.17
CA THR A 157 15.07 7.71 18.34
C THR A 157 15.21 6.22 18.50
N VAL A 158 16.27 5.63 17.97
CA VAL A 158 16.54 4.19 18.06
C VAL A 158 17.80 3.94 18.87
N THR A 159 17.70 3.13 19.91
CA THR A 159 18.82 2.71 20.78
C THR A 159 18.89 1.20 20.87
N THR A 160 20.05 0.69 21.31
CA THR A 160 20.22 -0.72 21.68
C THR A 160 20.45 -0.80 23.18
N GLU A 161 19.62 -1.55 23.89
CA GLU A 161 19.55 -1.54 25.34
C GLU A 161 19.43 -2.94 25.94
N ASN A 162 20.07 -3.17 27.08
CA ASN A 162 19.83 -4.38 27.86
C ASN A 162 18.49 -4.26 28.60
N ARG A 163 17.46 -4.96 28.13
CA ARG A 163 16.11 -4.98 28.72
C ARG A 163 15.84 -6.34 29.41
N ILE A 164 14.74 -6.45 30.13
CA ILE A 164 14.23 -7.75 30.59
C ILE A 164 13.18 -8.21 29.58
N HIS A 165 13.38 -9.40 29.02
CA HIS A 165 12.46 -9.99 28.06
C HIS A 165 11.08 -10.19 28.73
N PRO A 166 9.97 -9.64 28.18
CA PRO A 166 8.67 -9.66 28.84
C PRO A 166 8.13 -11.08 29.09
N VAL A 167 8.39 -12.02 28.17
CA VAL A 167 7.96 -13.43 28.28
C VAL A 167 8.95 -14.28 29.10
N TYR A 168 10.22 -14.35 28.68
CA TYR A 168 11.21 -15.26 29.30
C TYR A 168 11.79 -14.76 30.63
N ASN A 169 11.58 -13.48 30.98
CA ASN A 169 12.12 -12.85 32.18
C ASN A 169 13.66 -12.99 32.30
N THR A 170 14.34 -12.98 31.16
CA THR A 170 15.81 -13.00 31.03
C THR A 170 16.31 -11.66 30.50
N THR A 171 17.58 -11.32 30.73
CA THR A 171 18.18 -10.13 30.10
C THR A 171 18.53 -10.42 28.66
N TRP A 172 18.26 -9.45 27.79
CA TRP A 172 18.55 -9.50 26.36
C TRP A 172 18.90 -8.10 25.84
N GLU A 173 19.56 -8.05 24.69
CA GLU A 173 19.89 -6.81 24.01
C GLU A 173 18.76 -6.50 23.01
N ALA A 174 17.90 -5.53 23.35
CA ALA A 174 16.75 -5.13 22.56
C ALA A 174 17.06 -3.88 21.75
N GLN A 175 16.43 -3.75 20.57
CA GLN A 175 16.36 -2.47 19.88
C GLN A 175 15.12 -1.71 20.36
N VAL A 176 15.31 -0.50 20.88
CA VAL A 176 14.25 0.34 21.45
C VAL A 176 14.03 1.56 20.55
N TRP A 177 12.81 1.70 20.06
CA TRP A 177 12.35 2.86 19.31
C TRP A 177 11.51 3.73 20.24
N THR A 178 12.07 4.83 20.72
CA THR A 178 11.36 5.82 21.54
C THR A 178 10.71 6.83 20.63
N ILE A 179 9.39 7.00 20.74
CA ILE A 179 8.57 7.84 19.88
C ILE A 179 8.04 8.99 20.72
N GLU A 180 8.20 10.20 20.20
CA GLU A 180 7.60 11.41 20.74
C GLU A 180 6.29 11.67 20.00
N LEU A 181 5.19 11.74 20.74
CA LEU A 181 3.85 12.01 20.21
C LEU A 181 3.54 13.51 20.21
N ARG A 182 2.66 13.91 19.30
CA ARG A 182 2.19 15.28 19.18
C ARG A 182 1.33 15.66 20.37
N GLU A 183 1.73 16.70 21.09
CA GLU A 183 0.92 17.27 22.17
C GLU A 183 -0.27 18.07 21.63
N GLY A 184 -1.36 18.11 22.41
CA GLY A 184 -2.52 18.96 22.14
C GLY A 184 -3.47 18.42 21.05
N VAL A 185 -3.29 17.19 20.60
CA VAL A 185 -4.21 16.51 19.67
C VAL A 185 -5.47 16.12 20.43
N LYS A 186 -6.62 16.39 19.80
CA LYS A 186 -7.95 16.04 20.32
C LYS A 186 -8.63 15.02 19.42
N TRP A 187 -9.31 14.06 20.03
CA TRP A 187 -10.32 13.26 19.37
C TRP A 187 -11.50 14.14 18.95
N HIS A 188 -12.29 13.71 17.97
CA HIS A 188 -13.43 14.50 17.46
C HIS A 188 -14.49 14.85 18.52
N ASP A 189 -14.52 14.12 19.64
CA ASP A 189 -15.39 14.34 20.81
C ASP A 189 -14.76 15.25 21.89
N GLY A 190 -13.51 15.69 21.71
CA GLY A 190 -12.79 16.63 22.57
C GLY A 190 -11.89 16.00 23.64
N GLU A 191 -11.86 14.67 23.76
CA GLU A 191 -10.89 13.97 24.63
C GLU A 191 -9.46 14.12 24.09
N ASP A 192 -8.47 14.08 24.99
CA ASP A 192 -7.06 14.16 24.62
C ASP A 192 -6.56 12.85 24.00
N PHE A 193 -5.81 12.94 22.89
CA PHE A 193 -5.02 11.84 22.37
C PHE A 193 -3.74 11.66 23.20
N THR A 194 -3.41 10.42 23.56
CA THR A 194 -2.23 10.09 24.37
C THR A 194 -1.55 8.79 23.92
N ALA A 195 -0.36 8.52 24.46
CA ALA A 195 0.35 7.25 24.29
C ALA A 195 -0.48 6.02 24.69
N TYR A 196 -1.45 6.16 25.59
CA TYR A 196 -2.35 5.06 25.97
C TYR A 196 -3.28 4.64 24.82
N ASP A 197 -3.66 5.56 23.94
CA ASP A 197 -4.44 5.22 22.73
C ASP A 197 -3.61 4.38 21.77
N VAL A 198 -2.34 4.72 21.59
CA VAL A 198 -1.39 3.97 20.76
C VAL A 198 -1.16 2.58 21.34
N GLU A 199 -0.91 2.47 22.64
CA GLU A 199 -0.76 1.17 23.32
C GLU A 199 -2.00 0.29 23.17
N TYR A 200 -3.19 0.86 23.42
CA TYR A 200 -4.44 0.12 23.29
C TYR A 200 -4.66 -0.34 21.85
N THR A 201 -4.47 0.54 20.88
CA THR A 201 -4.65 0.21 19.46
C THR A 201 -3.69 -0.89 19.03
N ALA A 202 -2.40 -0.77 19.37
CA ALA A 202 -1.40 -1.77 19.05
C ALA A 202 -1.77 -3.15 19.61
N LYS A 203 -2.26 -3.21 20.84
CA LYS A 203 -2.62 -4.46 21.51
C LYS A 203 -4.00 -5.00 21.13
N ASN A 204 -4.95 -4.21 20.66
CA ASN A 204 -6.34 -4.69 20.53
C ASN A 204 -6.90 -4.54 19.12
N VAL A 205 -6.31 -3.69 18.29
CA VAL A 205 -6.81 -3.40 16.93
C VAL A 205 -5.86 -3.93 15.87
N TRP A 206 -4.56 -3.62 15.96
CA TRP A 206 -3.59 -4.04 14.95
C TRP A 206 -3.34 -5.55 14.94
N SER A 207 -3.44 -6.15 16.11
CA SER A 207 -3.35 -7.58 16.33
C SER A 207 -3.97 -7.85 17.69
N PRO A 208 -5.12 -8.54 17.78
CA PRO A 208 -5.80 -8.85 19.03
C PRO A 208 -4.85 -9.62 19.96
N TRP A 209 -4.40 -8.94 20.99
CA TRP A 209 -3.36 -9.42 21.89
C TRP A 209 -3.84 -10.56 22.77
N GLU A 210 -2.96 -11.56 22.90
CA GLU A 210 -2.98 -12.52 23.99
C GLU A 210 -1.97 -12.10 25.08
N PRO A 211 -2.34 -12.17 26.38
CA PRO A 211 -1.55 -11.57 27.46
C PRO A 211 -0.07 -11.91 27.58
N ASP A 212 0.35 -13.05 27.04
CA ASP A 212 1.70 -13.60 27.16
C ASP A 212 2.43 -13.68 25.81
N LYS A 213 1.93 -13.01 24.78
CA LYS A 213 2.42 -13.09 23.40
C LYS A 213 2.86 -11.70 22.86
N PRO A 214 3.82 -11.63 21.92
CA PRO A 214 4.21 -10.37 21.28
C PRO A 214 3.03 -9.75 20.51
N VAL A 215 3.09 -8.46 20.20
CA VAL A 215 1.99 -7.78 19.49
C VAL A 215 1.74 -8.43 18.12
N THR A 216 2.77 -8.92 17.44
CA THR A 216 2.72 -9.59 16.13
C THR A 216 2.38 -11.07 16.16
N TRP A 217 1.90 -11.58 17.29
CA TRP A 217 1.73 -13.03 17.46
C TRP A 217 0.79 -13.67 16.43
N GLU A 218 -0.29 -13.03 16.00
CA GLU A 218 -1.16 -13.61 14.97
C GLU A 218 -0.41 -13.81 13.65
N ALA A 219 0.36 -12.81 13.21
CA ALA A 219 1.23 -12.95 12.04
C ALA A 219 2.24 -14.11 12.18
N TYR A 220 2.77 -14.31 13.39
CA TYR A 220 3.64 -15.44 13.73
C TYR A 220 2.90 -16.80 13.71
N GLU A 221 1.68 -16.87 14.27
CA GLU A 221 0.89 -18.10 14.31
C GLU A 221 0.44 -18.52 12.91
N GLU A 222 0.10 -17.54 12.07
CA GLU A 222 -0.21 -17.75 10.67
C GLU A 222 1.02 -18.21 9.89
N SER A 223 2.16 -17.51 10.02
CA SER A 223 3.40 -17.81 9.28
C SER A 223 4.08 -19.11 9.73
N GLY A 224 3.98 -19.43 11.03
CA GLY A 224 4.69 -20.52 11.68
C GLY A 224 6.20 -20.31 11.83
N ASP A 225 6.73 -19.09 11.63
CA ASP A 225 8.17 -18.81 11.57
C ASP A 225 8.71 -18.10 12.82
N GLU A 226 9.54 -18.80 13.60
CA GLU A 226 10.16 -18.32 14.86
C GLU A 226 11.06 -17.09 14.72
N ASN A 227 11.34 -16.64 13.49
CA ASN A 227 12.16 -15.47 13.19
C ASN A 227 11.36 -14.19 12.89
N ASP A 228 10.02 -14.23 12.93
CA ASP A 228 9.19 -13.04 12.71
C ASP A 228 9.44 -11.92 13.75
N LEU A 229 9.12 -10.68 13.39
CA LEU A 229 9.34 -9.49 14.25
C LEU A 229 8.55 -9.60 15.53
N GLN A 230 9.16 -10.08 16.59
CA GLN A 230 8.58 -9.98 17.92
C GLN A 230 8.87 -8.60 18.50
N TRP A 231 7.81 -7.91 18.89
CA TRP A 231 7.95 -6.64 19.57
C TRP A 231 6.91 -6.41 20.65
N TRP A 232 7.27 -5.52 21.56
CA TRP A 232 6.48 -5.09 22.70
C TRP A 232 6.36 -3.59 22.71
N ILE A 233 5.37 -3.10 23.45
CA ILE A 233 5.10 -1.67 23.59
C ILE A 233 5.09 -1.28 25.06
N ASN A 234 5.69 -0.14 25.37
CA ASN A 234 5.79 0.40 26.72
C ASN A 234 5.48 1.90 26.73
N VAL A 235 4.48 2.30 27.51
CA VAL A 235 4.15 3.72 27.71
C VAL A 235 5.10 4.30 28.76
N VAL A 236 5.83 5.37 28.40
CA VAL A 236 6.73 6.08 29.31
C VAL A 236 5.96 7.19 30.02
N ASP A 237 5.21 7.98 29.27
CA ASP A 237 4.26 9.00 29.74
C ASP A 237 3.21 9.31 28.66
N ASP A 238 2.35 10.31 28.89
CA ASP A 238 1.22 10.65 28.02
C ASP A 238 1.62 10.94 26.56
N HIS A 239 2.86 11.33 26.29
CA HIS A 239 3.33 11.69 24.95
C HIS A 239 4.59 10.94 24.52
N THR A 240 5.01 9.93 25.28
CA THR A 240 6.22 9.15 24.99
C THR A 240 5.93 7.66 25.06
N ILE A 241 6.22 6.95 23.97
CA ILE A 241 5.97 5.51 23.86
C ILE A 241 7.17 4.79 23.24
N GLU A 242 7.47 3.59 23.74
CA GLU A 242 8.58 2.76 23.27
C GLU A 242 8.05 1.53 22.54
N PHE A 243 8.59 1.26 21.36
CA PHE A 243 8.48 -0.01 20.66
C PHE A 243 9.79 -0.78 20.86
N ILE A 244 9.71 -2.00 21.38
CA ILE A 244 10.87 -2.80 21.80
C ILE A 244 10.92 -4.03 20.92
N TYR A 245 11.92 -4.13 20.05
CA TYR A 245 12.06 -5.22 19.09
C TYR A 245 13.10 -6.25 19.54
N GLU A 246 12.76 -7.53 19.31
CA GLU A 246 13.66 -8.66 19.45
C GLU A 246 14.75 -8.66 18.39
N ASN A 247 14.31 -8.56 17.15
CA ASN A 247 15.19 -8.54 15.99
C ASN A 247 15.41 -7.09 15.55
N PRO A 248 16.66 -6.63 15.40
CA PRO A 248 16.94 -5.26 14.98
C PRO A 248 16.33 -4.94 13.61
N ILE A 249 15.57 -3.85 13.54
CA ILE A 249 15.11 -3.24 12.29
C ILE A 249 16.10 -2.15 11.88
N ASN A 250 16.21 -1.86 10.58
CA ASN A 250 17.02 -0.74 10.12
C ASN A 250 16.42 0.60 10.64
N PRO A 251 17.17 1.40 11.44
CA PRO A 251 16.66 2.65 12.00
C PRO A 251 16.42 3.78 10.98
N ASP A 252 16.95 3.64 9.76
CA ASP A 252 16.79 4.63 8.69
C ASP A 252 15.36 4.67 8.13
N TYR A 253 14.55 3.63 8.38
CA TYR A 253 13.17 3.54 7.93
C TYR A 253 12.24 3.21 9.10
N ALA A 254 11.30 4.09 9.41
CA ALA A 254 10.28 3.75 10.40
C ALA A 254 9.41 2.58 9.89
N PRO A 255 8.90 1.72 10.79
CA PRO A 255 8.11 0.56 10.42
C PRO A 255 6.90 0.93 9.54
N SER A 256 6.62 0.14 8.50
CA SER A 256 5.55 0.43 7.53
C SER A 256 4.16 0.58 8.17
N PHE A 257 3.88 -0.21 9.21
CA PHE A 257 2.61 -0.16 9.92
C PHE A 257 2.36 1.18 10.63
N TRP A 258 3.39 2.02 10.86
CA TRP A 258 3.21 3.38 11.39
C TRP A 258 2.49 4.31 10.42
N TYR A 259 2.55 4.02 9.12
CA TYR A 259 1.92 4.84 8.09
C TYR A 259 0.59 4.21 7.61
N TRP A 260 0.35 2.93 7.93
CA TRP A 260 -0.77 2.12 7.41
C TRP A 260 -1.89 1.96 8.42
N ASN A 261 -1.51 1.77 9.69
CA ASN A 261 -2.46 1.37 10.69
C ASN A 261 -2.96 2.60 11.44
N LEU A 262 -4.29 2.77 11.41
CA LEU A 262 -4.96 3.82 12.17
C LEU A 262 -4.70 3.70 13.68
N ILE A 263 -4.83 4.82 14.39
CA ILE A 263 -4.95 4.87 15.84
C ILE A 263 -6.41 5.01 16.24
N ALA A 264 -6.84 4.20 17.21
CA ALA A 264 -8.23 4.07 17.64
C ALA A 264 -8.46 4.65 19.05
N PRO A 265 -9.67 5.16 19.35
CA PRO A 265 -9.97 5.85 20.61
C PRO A 265 -10.12 4.86 21.77
N LYS A 266 -9.11 4.74 22.63
CA LYS A 266 -9.14 3.83 23.78
C LYS A 266 -10.33 4.10 24.68
N HIS A 267 -10.64 5.37 24.93
CA HIS A 267 -11.71 5.79 25.84
C HIS A 267 -13.11 5.35 25.39
N ILE A 268 -13.29 5.07 24.09
CA ILE A 268 -14.54 4.56 23.52
C ILE A 268 -14.51 3.03 23.45
N LEU A 269 -13.40 2.45 23.00
CA LEU A 269 -13.32 1.02 22.70
C LEU A 269 -13.05 0.14 23.93
N GLU A 270 -12.20 0.57 24.86
CA GLU A 270 -11.86 -0.23 26.05
C GLU A 270 -13.08 -0.58 26.94
N PRO A 271 -14.07 0.31 27.14
CA PRO A 271 -15.27 -0.04 27.91
C PRO A 271 -16.23 -1.02 27.20
N ASP A 272 -16.12 -1.22 25.88
CA ASP A 272 -16.97 -2.16 25.13
C ASP A 272 -16.34 -3.57 25.15
N PRO A 273 -17.11 -4.61 25.52
CA PRO A 273 -16.60 -5.97 25.60
C PRO A 273 -16.49 -6.71 24.24
N ARG A 274 -16.95 -6.10 23.14
CA ARG A 274 -16.83 -6.68 21.78
C ARG A 274 -15.41 -6.58 21.26
N ASP A 275 -15.11 -7.33 20.21
CA ASP A 275 -13.88 -7.14 19.45
C ASP A 275 -13.88 -5.68 18.90
N PRO A 276 -12.87 -4.86 19.20
CA PRO A 276 -12.81 -3.49 18.71
C PRO A 276 -12.73 -3.40 17.18
N ARG A 277 -12.31 -4.47 16.48
CA ARG A 277 -12.34 -4.55 15.01
C ARG A 277 -13.74 -4.73 14.45
N GLU A 278 -14.70 -5.15 15.27
CA GLU A 278 -16.13 -5.18 14.91
C GLU A 278 -16.86 -3.88 15.29
N TRP A 279 -16.15 -2.88 15.82
CA TRP A 279 -16.77 -1.63 16.23
C TRP A 279 -17.09 -0.74 15.03
N ASP A 280 -18.38 -0.62 14.73
CA ASP A 280 -18.99 0.23 13.70
C ASP A 280 -19.62 1.52 14.27
N GLY A 281 -19.39 1.79 15.56
CA GLY A 281 -20.10 2.80 16.34
C GLY A 281 -19.73 4.25 16.01
N ASN A 282 -19.49 5.10 17.01
CA ASN A 282 -19.18 6.50 16.74
C ASN A 282 -17.82 6.60 16.00
N LYS A 283 -17.84 7.22 14.82
CA LYS A 283 -16.73 7.39 13.87
C LYS A 283 -15.82 8.53 14.36
N ILE A 284 -15.26 8.34 15.54
CA ILE A 284 -14.46 9.32 16.27
C ILE A 284 -12.99 9.01 16.02
N GLY A 285 -12.33 9.94 15.35
CA GLY A 285 -10.89 9.88 15.11
C GLY A 285 -10.19 11.18 15.55
N THR A 286 -8.93 11.32 15.16
CA THR A 286 -8.12 12.55 15.34
C THR A 286 -7.95 13.34 14.05
N GLY A 287 -8.51 12.84 12.94
CA GLY A 287 -8.25 13.33 11.60
C GLY A 287 -8.94 14.65 11.22
N PRO A 288 -8.64 15.13 10.01
CA PRO A 288 -9.09 16.43 9.49
C PRO A 288 -10.60 16.51 9.21
N PHE A 289 -11.30 15.39 9.13
CA PHE A 289 -12.71 15.34 8.79
C PHE A 289 -13.50 14.45 9.75
N LYS A 290 -14.73 14.87 10.08
CA LYS A 290 -15.69 14.12 10.89
C LYS A 290 -16.73 13.49 9.98
N TYR A 291 -16.98 12.19 10.16
CA TYR A 291 -18.02 11.48 9.42
C TYR A 291 -19.41 12.00 9.80
N VAL A 292 -20.26 12.28 8.80
CA VAL A 292 -21.62 12.81 9.01
C VAL A 292 -22.67 11.77 8.70
N GLU A 293 -22.77 11.34 7.44
CA GLU A 293 -23.82 10.44 6.98
C GLU A 293 -23.42 9.57 5.78
N HIS A 294 -24.26 8.57 5.52
CA HIS A 294 -24.22 7.66 4.38
C HIS A 294 -25.60 7.60 3.76
N GLU A 295 -25.68 7.77 2.45
CA GLU A 295 -26.80 7.31 1.65
C GLU A 295 -26.32 6.13 0.80
N GLU A 296 -26.79 4.93 1.14
CA GLU A 296 -26.41 3.65 0.50
C GLU A 296 -26.49 3.73 -1.02
N ASP A 297 -25.44 3.24 -1.71
CA ASP A 297 -25.28 3.29 -3.17
C ASP A 297 -25.33 4.70 -3.79
N ASN A 298 -25.21 5.76 -2.98
CA ASN A 298 -25.25 7.15 -3.45
C ASN A 298 -24.02 7.94 -3.01
N TYR A 299 -23.90 8.27 -1.72
CA TYR A 299 -22.76 9.05 -1.24
C TYR A 299 -22.44 8.83 0.25
N HIS A 300 -21.20 9.15 0.61
CA HIS A 300 -20.79 9.41 1.99
C HIS A 300 -20.45 10.88 2.16
N HIS A 301 -20.75 11.43 3.34
CA HIS A 301 -20.52 12.83 3.66
C HIS A 301 -19.65 12.98 4.91
N TRP A 302 -18.62 13.81 4.80
CA TRP A 302 -17.80 14.28 5.91
C TRP A 302 -17.81 15.81 5.97
N THR A 303 -17.60 16.33 7.18
CA THR A 303 -17.41 17.77 7.42
C THR A 303 -16.05 18.02 8.06
N ARG A 304 -15.42 19.14 7.75
CA ARG A 304 -14.11 19.50 8.28
C ARG A 304 -14.13 19.58 9.80
N ASN A 305 -13.08 19.05 10.42
CA ASN A 305 -12.84 19.19 11.85
C ASN A 305 -12.20 20.56 12.13
N GLU A 306 -13.00 21.53 12.56
CA GLU A 306 -12.52 22.89 12.90
C GLU A 306 -11.50 22.93 14.06
N ASP A 307 -11.43 21.86 14.86
CA ASP A 307 -10.49 21.71 15.97
C ASP A 307 -9.29 20.81 15.60
N TRP A 308 -9.09 20.50 14.32
CA TRP A 308 -7.96 19.67 13.88
C TRP A 308 -6.64 20.35 14.19
N TRP A 309 -5.64 19.56 14.58
CA TRP A 309 -4.34 20.05 15.01
C TRP A 309 -3.45 20.51 13.85
N GLY A 310 -3.77 20.08 12.62
CA GLY A 310 -3.07 20.45 11.40
C GLY A 310 -3.58 21.77 10.79
N ASP A 311 -3.03 22.13 9.64
CA ASP A 311 -3.54 23.25 8.86
C ASP A 311 -4.91 22.89 8.26
N LEU A 312 -5.93 23.68 8.58
CA LEU A 312 -7.31 23.35 8.19
C LEU A 312 -7.46 23.35 6.66
N PRO A 313 -7.92 22.24 6.04
CA PRO A 313 -8.21 22.19 4.61
C PRO A 313 -9.23 23.25 4.21
N GLU A 314 -9.13 23.85 3.02
CA GLU A 314 -10.17 24.79 2.56
C GLU A 314 -11.50 24.09 2.26
N VAL A 315 -11.44 22.79 1.93
CA VAL A 315 -12.59 21.89 1.83
C VAL A 315 -13.31 21.79 3.18
N GLN A 316 -14.57 22.24 3.24
CA GLN A 316 -15.41 22.20 4.45
C GLN A 316 -16.33 20.99 4.47
N ASP A 317 -16.89 20.62 3.31
CA ASP A 317 -17.74 19.44 3.15
C ASP A 317 -17.18 18.56 2.04
N LEU A 318 -17.04 17.27 2.32
CA LEU A 318 -16.58 16.28 1.34
C LEU A 318 -17.71 15.28 1.09
N TYR A 319 -18.09 15.15 -0.18
CA TYR A 319 -19.03 14.15 -0.65
C TYR A 319 -18.31 13.14 -1.53
N CYS A 320 -18.31 11.88 -1.12
CA CYS A 320 -17.78 10.78 -1.91
C CYS A 320 -18.96 10.02 -2.54
N HIS A 321 -19.17 10.20 -3.84
CA HIS A 321 -20.26 9.61 -4.61
C HIS A 321 -19.89 8.22 -5.13
N ILE A 322 -20.82 7.29 -5.14
CA ILE A 322 -20.62 5.94 -5.65
C ILE A 322 -21.07 5.88 -7.12
N ILE A 323 -20.10 5.88 -8.04
CA ILE A 323 -20.34 5.86 -9.49
C ILE A 323 -19.51 4.73 -10.13
N PRO A 324 -20.07 3.51 -10.27
CA PRO A 324 -19.31 2.34 -10.75
C PRO A 324 -18.90 2.39 -12.23
N SER A 325 -19.47 3.28 -13.04
CA SER A 325 -19.23 3.33 -14.48
C SER A 325 -18.30 4.49 -14.84
N THR A 326 -17.13 4.18 -15.40
CA THR A 326 -16.17 5.20 -15.88
C THR A 326 -16.81 6.21 -16.83
N SER A 327 -17.65 5.77 -17.77
CA SER A 327 -18.34 6.69 -18.69
C SER A 327 -19.34 7.61 -17.97
N ALA A 328 -20.01 7.13 -16.93
CA ALA A 328 -20.89 7.97 -16.12
C ALA A 328 -20.10 8.98 -15.27
N THR A 329 -18.94 8.56 -14.73
CA THR A 329 -18.01 9.43 -14.00
C THR A 329 -17.50 10.57 -14.86
N VAL A 330 -17.07 10.29 -16.11
CA VAL A 330 -16.63 11.32 -17.07
C VAL A 330 -17.75 12.33 -17.35
N LEU A 331 -18.97 11.84 -17.59
CA LEU A 331 -20.13 12.72 -17.82
C LEU A 331 -20.47 13.58 -16.58
N ALA A 332 -20.37 13.02 -15.38
CA ALA A 332 -20.59 13.75 -14.13
C ALA A 332 -19.54 14.86 -13.92
N LEU A 333 -18.27 14.58 -14.26
CA LEU A 333 -17.18 15.57 -14.18
C LEU A 333 -17.42 16.74 -15.13
N GLN A 334 -17.76 16.46 -16.39
CA GLN A 334 -18.10 17.47 -17.40
C GLN A 334 -19.34 18.29 -17.01
N ALA A 335 -20.35 17.63 -16.43
CA ALA A 335 -21.55 18.30 -15.94
C ALA A 335 -21.28 19.21 -14.72
N GLY A 336 -20.14 19.01 -14.03
CA GLY A 336 -19.82 19.68 -12.77
C GLY A 336 -20.59 19.11 -11.58
N ASP A 337 -21.08 17.88 -11.69
CA ASP A 337 -21.74 17.14 -10.60
C ASP A 337 -20.69 16.54 -9.62
N ILE A 338 -19.45 16.35 -10.11
CA ILE A 338 -18.27 16.00 -9.32
C ILE A 338 -17.09 16.88 -9.72
N ASP A 339 -16.12 17.01 -8.82
CA ASP A 339 -14.89 17.77 -9.03
C ASP A 339 -13.73 16.90 -9.49
N THR A 340 -13.75 15.61 -9.16
CA THR A 340 -12.70 14.62 -9.48
C THR A 340 -13.21 13.20 -9.24
N PHE A 341 -12.36 12.19 -9.48
CA PHE A 341 -12.63 10.79 -9.19
C PHE A 341 -11.37 10.03 -8.77
N THR A 342 -11.53 8.90 -8.09
CA THR A 342 -10.44 8.01 -7.68
C THR A 342 -10.46 6.69 -8.45
N GLU A 343 -9.30 6.04 -8.57
CA GLU A 343 -9.14 4.59 -8.86
C GLU A 343 -9.59 4.07 -10.25
N PHE A 344 -10.18 4.87 -11.11
CA PHE A 344 -10.23 4.50 -12.52
C PHE A 344 -8.95 4.99 -13.17
N PRO A 345 -8.04 4.12 -13.69
CA PRO A 345 -7.19 4.58 -14.77
C PRO A 345 -8.17 5.06 -15.84
N LEU A 346 -8.29 6.38 -15.96
CA LEU A 346 -9.16 6.97 -16.96
C LEU A 346 -8.71 6.39 -18.29
N SER A 347 -9.63 5.77 -19.02
CA SER A 347 -9.27 5.25 -20.33
C SER A 347 -8.66 6.39 -21.14
N PRO A 348 -7.48 6.21 -21.74
CA PRO A 348 -6.84 7.23 -22.56
C PRO A 348 -7.75 7.82 -23.65
N SER A 349 -8.76 7.05 -24.06
CA SER A 349 -9.80 7.49 -25.01
C SER A 349 -10.63 8.69 -24.57
N PHE A 350 -10.64 9.05 -23.27
CA PHE A 350 -11.35 10.22 -22.74
C PHE A 350 -10.47 11.47 -22.62
N ILE A 351 -9.14 11.37 -22.82
CA ILE A 351 -8.20 12.49 -22.61
C ILE A 351 -8.55 13.66 -23.53
N ASP A 352 -8.61 13.43 -24.85
CA ASP A 352 -8.94 14.48 -25.84
C ASP A 352 -10.31 15.15 -25.57
N GLU A 353 -11.26 14.40 -25.02
CA GLU A 353 -12.60 14.91 -24.70
C GLU A 353 -12.58 15.79 -23.45
N LEU A 354 -11.85 15.40 -22.40
CA LEU A 354 -11.74 16.16 -21.15
C LEU A 354 -10.83 17.39 -21.31
N ASP A 355 -9.73 17.27 -22.04
CA ASP A 355 -8.81 18.39 -22.34
C ASP A 355 -9.47 19.50 -23.18
N ALA A 356 -10.58 19.18 -23.87
CA ALA A 356 -11.35 20.17 -24.62
C ALA A 356 -12.21 21.08 -23.72
N ASP A 357 -12.46 20.69 -22.46
CA ASP A 357 -13.20 21.48 -21.49
C ASP A 357 -12.22 22.45 -20.78
N PRO A 358 -12.41 23.77 -20.88
CA PRO A 358 -11.50 24.74 -20.27
C PRO A 358 -11.50 24.73 -18.74
N ASP A 359 -12.50 24.10 -18.11
CA ASP A 359 -12.65 24.03 -16.66
C ASP A 359 -12.04 22.73 -16.09
N ILE A 360 -11.58 21.79 -16.93
CA ILE A 360 -11.02 20.50 -16.51
C ILE A 360 -9.55 20.41 -16.92
N THR A 361 -8.73 19.85 -16.02
CA THR A 361 -7.36 19.42 -16.34
C THR A 361 -7.29 17.91 -16.27
N VAL A 362 -6.59 17.30 -17.23
CA VAL A 362 -6.13 15.91 -17.17
C VAL A 362 -4.66 15.90 -16.79
N ASP A 363 -4.31 15.21 -15.70
CA ASP A 363 -2.93 14.98 -15.31
C ASP A 363 -2.56 13.53 -15.55
N ILE A 364 -1.31 13.34 -15.96
CA ILE A 364 -0.75 12.05 -16.35
C ILE A 364 0.59 11.92 -15.64
N VAL A 365 0.67 10.95 -14.74
CA VAL A 365 1.86 10.71 -13.91
C VAL A 365 2.25 9.23 -14.00
N PRO A 366 3.53 8.88 -13.76
CA PRO A 366 3.93 7.47 -13.71
C PRO A 366 3.08 6.70 -12.69
N GLY A 367 2.48 5.58 -13.11
CA GLY A 367 1.64 4.79 -12.22
C GLY A 367 2.43 4.08 -11.12
N ILE A 368 1.72 3.58 -10.12
CA ILE A 368 2.27 2.73 -9.05
C ILE A 368 1.76 1.29 -9.15
N THR A 369 1.22 0.90 -10.31
CA THR A 369 0.74 -0.45 -10.56
C THR A 369 1.55 -1.07 -11.67
N ILE A 370 1.77 -2.37 -11.56
CA ILE A 370 2.46 -3.16 -12.58
C ILE A 370 1.52 -4.25 -13.03
N VAL A 371 1.31 -4.32 -14.33
CA VAL A 371 0.61 -5.42 -14.99
C VAL A 371 1.64 -6.48 -15.33
N TYR A 372 1.43 -7.68 -14.80
CA TYR A 372 2.36 -8.78 -14.91
C TYR A 372 1.68 -10.09 -15.29
N LEU A 373 2.47 -11.03 -15.80
CA LEU A 373 2.09 -12.42 -16.01
C LEU A 373 2.79 -13.30 -14.97
N ALA A 374 2.02 -13.85 -14.04
CA ALA A 374 2.54 -14.82 -13.06
C ALA A 374 2.50 -16.25 -13.64
N PHE A 375 3.61 -16.98 -13.50
CA PHE A 375 3.67 -18.39 -13.87
C PHE A 375 3.31 -19.26 -12.66
N ASN A 376 2.36 -20.18 -12.83
CA ASN A 376 2.07 -21.17 -11.80
C ASN A 376 3.15 -22.27 -11.82
N LEU A 377 4.04 -22.24 -10.82
CA LEU A 377 5.14 -23.18 -10.62
C LEU A 377 4.82 -24.21 -9.53
N TYR A 378 3.55 -24.51 -9.30
CA TYR A 378 3.20 -25.61 -8.42
C TYR A 378 3.65 -26.93 -9.07
N SER A 379 4.36 -27.77 -8.32
CA SER A 379 5.01 -28.99 -8.83
C SER A 379 4.11 -30.22 -8.79
N ASP A 380 3.08 -30.22 -7.92
CA ASP A 380 2.15 -31.33 -7.72
C ASP A 380 0.79 -30.97 -8.35
N GLY A 381 0.00 -31.93 -8.83
CA GLY A 381 -1.34 -31.62 -9.35
C GLY A 381 -2.21 -30.95 -8.28
N TYR A 382 -2.91 -29.86 -8.62
CA TYR A 382 -3.76 -29.10 -7.71
C TYR A 382 -4.78 -29.99 -6.96
N ARG A 383 -4.94 -29.73 -5.65
CA ARG A 383 -6.10 -30.17 -4.85
C ARG A 383 -6.60 -28.98 -4.04
N ASP A 384 -7.83 -28.57 -4.26
CA ASP A 384 -8.61 -27.84 -3.27
C ASP A 384 -9.01 -28.79 -2.11
N GLU A 385 -9.38 -28.22 -0.96
CA GLU A 385 -9.82 -28.98 0.22
C GLU A 385 -11.07 -29.84 -0.03
N GLU A 386 -11.82 -29.52 -1.10
CA GLU A 386 -13.05 -30.20 -1.52
C GLU A 386 -12.85 -31.19 -2.71
N GLY A 387 -11.63 -31.30 -3.24
CA GLY A 387 -11.28 -32.26 -4.29
C GLY A 387 -11.92 -32.02 -5.67
N GLY A 388 -12.31 -30.78 -5.98
CA GLY A 388 -12.95 -30.33 -7.22
C GLY A 388 -12.02 -29.70 -8.26
N GLY A 389 -10.75 -29.41 -7.95
CA GLY A 389 -9.82 -28.87 -8.94
C GLY A 389 -9.47 -29.85 -10.08
N PRO A 390 -9.07 -29.37 -11.27
CA PRO A 390 -8.77 -30.24 -12.39
C PRO A 390 -7.63 -31.19 -12.02
N TYR A 391 -7.89 -32.49 -12.10
CA TYR A 391 -6.85 -33.51 -12.12
C TYR A 391 -5.94 -33.27 -13.32
N LEU A 392 -4.88 -32.49 -13.14
CA LEU A 392 -3.69 -32.69 -13.93
C LEU A 392 -3.05 -33.97 -13.39
N GLU A 393 -2.87 -34.97 -14.25
CA GLU A 393 -1.99 -36.10 -13.90
C GLU A 393 -0.64 -35.54 -13.41
N PRO A 394 0.18 -36.28 -12.63
CA PRO A 394 1.54 -35.86 -12.26
C PRO A 394 2.48 -35.84 -13.47
N GLU A 395 2.09 -35.08 -14.50
CA GLU A 395 2.89 -34.61 -15.60
C GLU A 395 3.76 -33.47 -15.08
N VAL A 396 5.01 -33.45 -15.52
CA VAL A 396 5.95 -32.38 -15.23
C VAL A 396 5.32 -31.08 -15.70
N ASN A 397 4.94 -30.20 -14.76
CA ASN A 397 4.44 -28.86 -15.07
C ASN A 397 5.49 -28.19 -15.99
N PRO A 398 5.19 -27.93 -17.28
CA PRO A 398 6.18 -27.45 -18.22
C PRO A 398 6.64 -26.03 -17.85
N LEU A 399 5.82 -25.28 -17.12
CA LEU A 399 6.20 -23.97 -16.60
C LEU A 399 7.30 -24.05 -15.54
N GLN A 400 7.66 -25.23 -15.01
CA GLN A 400 8.87 -25.41 -14.19
C GLN A 400 10.15 -25.12 -14.99
N ASP A 401 10.12 -25.32 -16.30
CA ASP A 401 11.25 -25.02 -17.16
C ASP A 401 11.42 -23.51 -17.33
N LYS A 402 12.49 -22.99 -16.73
CA LYS A 402 12.90 -21.60 -16.83
C LYS A 402 13.04 -21.16 -18.30
N VAL A 403 13.60 -22.00 -19.18
CA VAL A 403 13.79 -21.62 -20.59
C VAL A 403 12.46 -21.42 -21.30
N LEU A 404 11.44 -22.23 -20.94
CA LEU A 404 10.10 -22.03 -21.47
C LEU A 404 9.49 -20.71 -21.00
N ARG A 405 9.61 -20.37 -19.71
CA ARG A 405 9.11 -19.09 -19.18
C ARG A 405 9.78 -17.90 -19.86
N GLN A 406 11.10 -17.92 -19.98
CA GLN A 406 11.87 -16.88 -20.68
C GLN A 406 11.45 -16.76 -22.14
N ALA A 407 11.26 -17.88 -22.84
CA ALA A 407 10.79 -17.88 -24.22
C ALA A 407 9.37 -17.31 -24.35
N ILE A 408 8.48 -17.56 -23.38
CA ILE A 408 7.14 -16.94 -23.35
C ILE A 408 7.26 -15.41 -23.23
N ALA A 409 8.11 -14.90 -22.33
CA ALA A 409 8.33 -13.46 -22.19
C ALA A 409 8.83 -12.82 -23.50
N TYR A 410 9.80 -13.43 -24.20
CA TYR A 410 10.27 -12.96 -25.50
C TYR A 410 9.23 -12.99 -26.63
N VAL A 411 8.10 -13.69 -26.46
CA VAL A 411 7.02 -13.73 -27.46
C VAL A 411 5.94 -12.69 -27.19
N ILE A 412 5.86 -12.17 -25.96
CA ILE A 412 4.89 -11.14 -25.59
C ILE A 412 5.44 -9.78 -26.03
N ASP A 413 4.66 -9.08 -26.85
CA ASP A 413 4.97 -7.72 -27.30
C ASP A 413 4.34 -6.71 -26.34
N ALA A 414 5.10 -6.36 -25.29
CA ALA A 414 4.64 -5.40 -24.28
C ALA A 414 4.48 -3.99 -24.88
N GLU A 415 5.29 -3.60 -25.88
CA GLU A 415 5.14 -2.32 -26.59
C GLU A 415 3.82 -2.28 -27.38
N ASP A 416 3.48 -3.35 -28.12
CA ASP A 416 2.20 -3.44 -28.82
C ASP A 416 1.00 -3.44 -27.84
N ILE A 417 1.15 -4.03 -26.65
CA ILE A 417 0.14 -3.92 -25.58
C ILE A 417 0.00 -2.46 -25.11
N ILE A 418 1.11 -1.75 -24.88
CA ILE A 418 1.11 -0.33 -24.49
C ILE A 418 0.42 0.51 -25.57
N ASP A 419 0.75 0.31 -26.84
CA ASP A 419 0.17 1.05 -27.96
C ASP A 419 -1.32 0.73 -28.18
N MET A 420 -1.70 -0.54 -28.15
CA MET A 420 -3.07 -0.96 -28.48
C MET A 420 -4.05 -0.79 -27.32
N VAL A 421 -3.62 -1.06 -26.08
CA VAL A 421 -4.50 -1.07 -24.90
C VAL A 421 -4.40 0.24 -24.13
N TYR A 422 -3.17 0.70 -23.88
CA TYR A 422 -2.90 1.92 -23.11
C TYR A 422 -2.71 3.16 -23.98
N GLN A 423 -2.78 3.04 -25.32
CA GLN A 423 -2.68 4.14 -26.27
C GLN A 423 -1.40 4.98 -26.07
N GLY A 424 -0.31 4.34 -25.64
CA GLY A 424 0.98 4.98 -25.37
C GLY A 424 1.17 5.49 -23.94
N TYR A 425 0.19 5.33 -23.04
CA TYR A 425 0.24 5.77 -21.64
C TYR A 425 0.70 4.65 -20.70
N GLY A 426 1.99 4.37 -20.76
CA GLY A 426 2.67 3.42 -19.88
C GLY A 426 4.03 3.05 -20.43
N GLU A 427 4.79 2.35 -19.60
CA GLU A 427 6.15 1.92 -19.93
C GLU A 427 6.38 0.45 -19.64
N MET A 428 7.39 -0.13 -20.30
CA MET A 428 7.88 -1.45 -19.95
C MET A 428 8.68 -1.40 -18.65
N VAL A 429 8.59 -2.45 -17.85
CA VAL A 429 9.33 -2.60 -16.59
C VAL A 429 9.95 -3.98 -16.48
N ASP A 430 11.10 -4.08 -15.80
CA ASP A 430 11.89 -5.31 -15.66
C ASP A 430 11.75 -5.97 -14.27
N ASN A 431 11.15 -5.28 -13.30
CA ASN A 431 11.00 -5.72 -11.91
C ASN A 431 9.81 -5.04 -11.20
N PHE A 432 9.48 -5.51 -10.00
CA PHE A 432 8.51 -4.88 -9.09
C PHE A 432 9.04 -3.59 -8.44
N VAL A 433 10.36 -3.43 -8.38
CA VAL A 433 10.98 -2.20 -7.88
C VAL A 433 11.06 -1.21 -9.02
N TYR A 434 10.48 -0.02 -8.86
CA TYR A 434 10.44 0.98 -9.93
C TYR A 434 11.84 1.52 -10.27
N PRO A 435 12.13 1.83 -11.55
CA PRO A 435 13.44 2.33 -12.00
C PRO A 435 13.95 3.58 -11.27
N GLU A 436 13.06 4.43 -10.78
CA GLU A 436 13.39 5.66 -10.04
C GLU A 436 13.84 5.37 -8.60
N SER A 437 13.55 4.17 -8.09
CA SER A 437 13.94 3.78 -6.74
C SER A 437 15.44 3.51 -6.66
N PRO A 438 16.15 4.02 -5.63
CA PRO A 438 17.56 3.66 -5.40
C PRO A 438 17.74 2.15 -5.09
N ASN A 439 16.64 1.44 -4.86
CA ASN A 439 16.60 0.01 -4.60
C ASN A 439 16.42 -0.82 -5.89
N HIS A 440 16.18 -0.21 -7.05
CA HIS A 440 16.12 -0.92 -8.33
C HIS A 440 17.51 -1.31 -8.81
N ASN A 441 17.67 -2.54 -9.30
CA ASN A 441 18.91 -2.99 -9.92
C ASN A 441 18.93 -2.54 -11.39
N PRO A 442 19.82 -1.60 -11.80
CA PRO A 442 19.84 -1.08 -13.16
C PRO A 442 20.42 -2.06 -14.19
N ASP A 443 20.97 -3.20 -13.77
CA ASP A 443 21.63 -4.18 -14.63
C ASP A 443 20.71 -5.35 -15.05
N LEU A 444 19.40 -5.28 -14.78
CA LEU A 444 18.43 -6.32 -15.14
C LEU A 444 18.18 -6.40 -16.65
N GLU A 445 17.87 -7.59 -17.17
CA GLU A 445 17.50 -7.77 -18.57
C GLU A 445 16.04 -7.40 -18.77
N MET A 446 15.78 -6.51 -19.73
CA MET A 446 14.44 -6.26 -20.24
C MET A 446 14.11 -7.33 -21.31
N TYR A 447 13.03 -8.08 -21.11
CA TYR A 447 12.58 -9.09 -22.07
C TYR A 447 11.76 -8.43 -23.20
N GLU A 448 12.46 -7.75 -24.11
CA GLU A 448 11.89 -7.17 -25.33
C GLU A 448 11.45 -8.28 -26.32
N ALA A 449 10.37 -8.05 -27.07
CA ALA A 449 9.83 -9.06 -27.98
C ALA A 449 10.85 -9.50 -29.06
N ASP A 450 11.25 -10.76 -29.01
CA ASP A 450 12.11 -11.40 -29.99
C ASP A 450 11.72 -12.88 -30.15
N THR A 451 10.76 -13.12 -31.03
CA THR A 451 10.29 -14.49 -31.36
C THR A 451 11.42 -15.37 -31.92
N ALA A 452 12.44 -14.79 -32.55
CA ALA A 452 13.57 -15.56 -33.08
C ALA A 452 14.50 -16.03 -31.96
N LYS A 453 14.80 -15.16 -30.97
CA LYS A 453 15.51 -15.51 -29.74
C LYS A 453 14.73 -16.57 -28.96
N ALA A 454 13.42 -16.39 -28.76
CA ALA A 454 12.55 -17.37 -28.10
C ALA A 454 12.64 -18.75 -28.78
N ARG A 455 12.52 -18.80 -30.11
CA ARG A 455 12.66 -20.06 -30.86
C ARG A 455 14.04 -20.68 -30.68
N SER A 456 15.10 -19.89 -30.81
CA SER A 456 16.48 -20.39 -30.65
C SER A 456 16.73 -20.94 -29.23
N MET A 457 16.18 -20.30 -28.20
CA MET A 457 16.30 -20.75 -26.81
C MET A 457 15.57 -22.07 -26.59
N LEU A 458 14.34 -22.19 -27.10
CA LEU A 458 13.55 -23.41 -27.04
C LEU A 458 14.23 -24.57 -27.79
N GLU A 459 14.74 -24.34 -29.00
CA GLU A 459 15.50 -25.35 -29.76
C GLU A 459 16.74 -25.83 -28.99
N ALA A 460 17.49 -24.89 -28.38
CA ALA A 460 18.66 -25.21 -27.57
C ALA A 460 18.32 -26.01 -26.30
N ALA A 461 17.14 -25.77 -25.71
CA ALA A 461 16.62 -26.53 -24.58
C ALA A 461 15.98 -27.88 -24.96
N GLY A 462 15.91 -28.21 -26.26
CA GLY A 462 15.42 -29.49 -26.75
C GLY A 462 13.93 -29.54 -27.05
N TYR A 463 13.25 -28.38 -27.09
CA TYR A 463 11.90 -28.29 -27.63
C TYR A 463 11.91 -28.52 -29.15
N TYR A 464 10.83 -29.10 -29.65
CA TYR A 464 10.64 -29.37 -31.07
C TYR A 464 9.18 -29.09 -31.46
N TRP A 465 8.98 -28.69 -32.71
CA TRP A 465 7.67 -28.40 -33.26
C TRP A 465 7.19 -29.63 -34.00
N ALA A 466 6.04 -30.17 -33.61
CA ALA A 466 5.39 -31.22 -34.37
C ALA A 466 4.99 -30.67 -35.75
N GLU A 467 5.34 -31.40 -36.80
CA GLU A 467 4.99 -31.07 -38.19
C GLU A 467 3.48 -31.08 -38.46
#